data_AF-A0AAU9CI30-F1
#
_entry.id   AF-A0AAU9CI30-F1
#
_cell.length_a   1.000
_cell.length_b   1.000
_cell.length_c   1.000
_cell.angle_alpha   90.00
_cell.angle_beta   90.00
_cell.angle_gamma   90.00
#
_symmetry.space_group_name_H-M   'P 1'
#
loop_
_entity.id
_entity.type
_entity.pdbx_description
1 polymer ?
#
loop_
_entity_poly.entity_id
_entity_poly.type
_entity_poly.pdbx_seq_one_letter_code
_entity_poly.pdbx_strand_id
1 'polypeptide(L)'
;MTERFLRAKHWQLFSYAVALPLAVAAVTVSVLFSFSGKESGIAALRIPLSVSVVVLMLVLYKCIWLGWLWTLAFGVRERMPVFFEADTERLRMIFLVPSAYLIIVFIAVFYGSFYTMGASKEFPMSSLFVIPLHLFSTVCVGYCMYMAAKTMKGVELGAEPEFADFREEFFLAGLFPVGVWLLQPKLNRIAESMELADADY
;
A
#
# COMPACT_ATOMS: atom_id res chain seq x y z
N MET A 1 -1.98 -6.47 -15.16
CA MET A 1 -1.21 -6.26 -13.91
C MET A 1 -1.76 -7.11 -12.77
N THR A 2 -3.08 -7.24 -12.69
CA THR A 2 -3.86 -8.02 -11.72
C THR A 2 -3.45 -9.50 -11.66
N GLU A 3 -3.28 -10.18 -12.80
CA GLU A 3 -2.94 -11.62 -12.84
C GLU A 3 -1.59 -11.97 -12.18
N ARG A 4 -0.58 -11.09 -12.30
CA ARG A 4 0.74 -11.35 -11.70
C ARG A 4 0.70 -11.30 -10.18
N PHE A 5 -0.08 -10.39 -9.61
CA PHE A 5 -0.29 -10.29 -8.16
C PHE A 5 -1.26 -11.37 -7.66
N LEU A 6 -2.30 -11.71 -8.42
CA LEU A 6 -3.21 -12.82 -8.12
C LEU A 6 -2.46 -14.16 -8.01
N ARG A 7 -1.43 -14.37 -8.83
CA ARG A 7 -0.62 -15.61 -8.84
C ARG A 7 0.64 -15.52 -7.97
N ALA A 8 0.92 -14.36 -7.37
CA ALA A 8 2.11 -14.20 -6.55
C ALA A 8 2.01 -15.06 -5.29
N LYS A 9 3.13 -15.68 -4.89
CA LYS A 9 3.21 -16.37 -3.60
C LYS A 9 3.30 -15.31 -2.50
N HIS A 10 2.60 -15.54 -1.39
CA HIS A 10 2.60 -14.65 -0.22
C HIS A 10 4.02 -14.28 0.25
N TRP A 11 4.98 -15.23 0.18
CA TRP A 11 6.37 -14.97 0.56
C TRP A 11 7.10 -14.01 -0.39
N GLN A 12 6.74 -13.95 -1.68
CA GLN A 12 7.36 -13.01 -2.63
C GLN A 12 6.96 -11.58 -2.27
N LEU A 13 5.65 -11.36 -2.05
CA LEU A 13 5.11 -10.07 -1.62
C LEU A 13 5.68 -9.63 -0.28
N PHE A 14 5.83 -10.56 0.68
CA PHE A 14 6.47 -10.30 1.96
C PHE A 14 7.94 -9.87 1.79
N SER A 15 8.74 -10.59 1.01
CA SER A 15 10.15 -10.27 0.79
C SER A 15 10.34 -8.88 0.20
N TYR A 16 9.53 -8.51 -0.80
CA TYR A 16 9.61 -7.18 -1.40
C TYR A 16 9.17 -6.06 -0.45
N ALA A 17 8.16 -6.31 0.38
CA ALA A 17 7.60 -5.27 1.21
C ALA A 17 8.29 -5.13 2.58
N VAL A 18 8.94 -6.17 3.08
CA VAL A 18 9.56 -6.16 4.41
C VAL A 18 11.06 -6.31 4.33
N ALA A 19 11.54 -7.39 3.71
CA ALA A 19 12.96 -7.71 3.73
C ALA A 19 13.79 -6.67 2.95
N LEU A 20 13.32 -6.24 1.78
CA LEU A 20 14.00 -5.24 0.97
C LEU A 20 14.09 -3.86 1.68
N PRO A 21 12.98 -3.25 2.17
CA PRO A 21 13.06 -2.02 2.95
C PRO A 21 13.97 -2.13 4.17
N LEU A 22 13.90 -3.24 4.91
CA LEU A 22 14.74 -3.45 6.09
C LEU A 22 16.22 -3.54 5.74
N ALA A 23 16.58 -4.25 4.67
CA ALA A 23 17.95 -4.36 4.21
C ALA A 23 18.51 -3.00 3.77
N VAL A 24 17.75 -2.25 2.98
CA VAL A 24 18.18 -0.91 2.54
C VAL A 24 18.27 0.04 3.74
N ALA A 25 17.39 -0.09 4.75
CA ALA A 25 17.44 0.72 5.97
C ALA A 25 18.71 0.40 6.78
N ALA A 26 19.03 -0.88 6.96
CA ALA A 26 20.24 -1.32 7.65
C ALA A 26 21.52 -0.83 6.95
N VAL A 27 21.58 -0.90 5.62
CA VAL A 27 22.69 -0.34 4.83
C VAL A 27 22.78 1.17 5.02
N THR A 28 21.65 1.88 4.94
CA THR A 28 21.61 3.34 5.12
C THR A 28 22.16 3.74 6.49
N VAL A 29 21.67 3.09 7.55
CA VAL A 29 22.15 3.31 8.92
C VAL A 29 23.65 3.00 9.04
N SER A 30 24.12 1.90 8.46
CA SER A 30 25.55 1.51 8.49
C SER A 30 26.45 2.51 7.77
N VAL A 31 26.01 3.00 6.62
CA VAL A 31 26.69 4.05 5.83
C VAL A 31 26.73 5.34 6.64
N LEU A 32 25.62 5.72 7.26
CA LEU A 32 25.60 6.84 8.19
C LEU A 32 26.65 6.63 9.27
N PHE A 33 26.63 5.59 10.10
CA PHE A 33 27.62 5.44 11.17
C PHE A 33 29.08 5.49 10.69
N SER A 34 29.39 4.92 9.52
CA SER A 34 30.75 4.88 8.94
C SER A 34 31.35 6.26 8.64
N PHE A 35 30.52 7.28 8.42
CA PHE A 35 30.97 8.66 8.13
C PHE A 35 30.95 9.58 9.36
N SER A 36 30.69 9.05 10.57
CA SER A 36 30.59 9.86 11.80
C SER A 36 31.97 10.22 12.32
N GLY A 37 32.57 11.29 11.80
CA GLY A 37 33.87 11.79 12.23
C GLY A 37 34.72 12.48 11.16
N LYS A 38 34.26 12.53 9.90
CA LYS A 38 34.95 13.26 8.82
C LYS A 38 34.16 14.51 8.45
N GLU A 39 34.63 15.68 8.88
CA GLU A 39 34.12 16.96 8.39
C GLU A 39 34.50 17.11 6.92
N SER A 40 33.53 16.86 6.05
CA SER A 40 33.64 17.02 4.60
C SER A 40 32.35 17.65 4.08
N GLY A 41 32.37 18.30 2.92
CA GLY A 41 31.17 18.90 2.32
C GLY A 41 30.01 17.90 2.11
N ILE A 42 30.30 16.60 2.08
CA ILE A 42 29.31 15.50 2.02
C ILE A 42 28.50 15.39 3.32
N ALA A 43 29.03 15.85 4.46
CA ALA A 43 28.36 15.79 5.76
C ALA A 43 27.03 16.58 5.77
N ALA A 44 26.94 17.66 5.00
CA ALA A 44 25.71 18.45 4.89
C ALA A 44 24.57 17.69 4.17
N LEU A 45 24.91 16.85 3.19
CA LEU A 45 23.91 16.06 2.42
C LEU A 45 23.40 14.82 3.17
N ARG A 46 24.05 14.46 4.28
CA ARG A 46 23.81 13.22 5.01
C ARG A 46 22.39 13.10 5.56
N ILE A 47 21.91 14.14 6.22
CA ILE A 47 20.56 14.17 6.80
C ILE A 47 19.50 14.11 5.69
N PRO A 48 19.51 15.00 4.67
CA PRO A 48 18.52 14.93 3.60
C PRO A 48 18.51 13.59 2.88
N LEU A 49 19.69 13.05 2.54
CA LEU A 49 19.78 11.76 1.87
C LEU A 49 19.19 10.64 2.71
N SER A 50 19.48 10.61 4.01
CA SER A 50 18.92 9.59 4.92
C SER A 50 17.39 9.68 5.02
N VAL A 51 16.84 10.90 5.14
CA VAL A 51 15.39 11.12 5.17
C VAL A 51 14.77 10.70 3.85
N SER A 52 15.33 11.12 2.71
CA SER A 52 14.85 10.74 1.38
C SER A 52 14.82 9.22 1.17
N VAL A 53 15.84 8.50 1.65
CA VAL A 53 15.90 7.04 1.54
C VAL A 53 14.84 6.36 2.41
N VAL A 54 14.64 6.81 3.65
CA VAL A 54 13.58 6.29 4.53
C VAL A 54 12.19 6.55 3.95
N VAL A 55 11.95 7.76 3.44
CA VAL A 55 10.66 8.13 2.84
C VAL A 55 10.41 7.32 1.56
N LEU A 56 11.45 7.11 0.73
CA LEU A 56 11.35 6.26 -0.46
C LEU A 56 10.96 4.82 -0.09
N MET A 57 11.53 4.24 0.98
CA MET A 57 11.14 2.91 1.45
C MET A 57 9.68 2.85 1.88
N LEU A 58 9.22 3.86 2.63
CA LEU A 58 7.83 3.94 3.07
C LEU A 58 6.87 4.03 1.88
N VAL A 59 7.24 4.80 0.85
CA VAL A 59 6.49 4.86 -0.42
C VAL A 59 6.47 3.52 -1.11
N LEU A 60 7.62 2.84 -1.26
CA LEU A 60 7.68 1.51 -1.88
C LEU A 60 6.81 0.49 -1.13
N TYR A 61 6.89 0.46 0.21
CA TYR A 61 6.04 -0.38 1.05
C TYR A 61 4.56 -0.08 0.82
N LYS A 62 4.16 1.20 0.81
CA LYS A 62 2.77 1.60 0.56
C LYS A 62 2.31 1.28 -0.87
N CYS A 63 3.17 1.43 -1.87
CA CYS A 63 2.87 1.05 -3.25
C CYS A 63 2.63 -0.46 -3.39
N ILE A 64 3.44 -1.29 -2.73
CA ILE A 64 3.23 -2.74 -2.72
C ILE A 64 1.91 -3.08 -2.03
N TRP A 65 1.64 -2.48 -0.88
CA TRP A 65 0.38 -2.71 -0.16
C TRP A 65 -0.85 -2.25 -0.94
N LEU A 66 -0.82 -1.05 -1.54
CA LEU A 66 -1.90 -0.55 -2.39
C LEU A 66 -2.06 -1.43 -3.63
N GLY A 67 -0.96 -1.80 -4.31
CA GLY A 67 -1.02 -2.71 -5.46
C GLY A 67 -1.63 -4.07 -5.10
N TRP A 68 -1.31 -4.59 -3.91
CA TRP A 68 -1.94 -5.79 -3.38
C TRP A 68 -3.43 -5.57 -3.07
N LEU A 69 -3.80 -4.47 -2.40
CA LEU A 69 -5.20 -4.14 -2.10
C LEU A 69 -6.03 -3.97 -3.37
N TRP A 70 -5.46 -3.38 -4.42
CA TRP A 70 -6.07 -3.29 -5.74
C TRP A 70 -6.43 -4.67 -6.28
N THR A 71 -5.55 -5.65 -6.10
CA THR A 71 -5.79 -7.01 -6.61
C THR A 71 -6.89 -7.74 -5.87
N LEU A 72 -7.03 -7.50 -4.55
CA LEU A 72 -8.16 -8.01 -3.78
C LEU A 72 -9.48 -7.35 -4.23
N ALA A 73 -9.48 -6.04 -4.43
CA ALA A 73 -10.68 -5.28 -4.77
C ALA A 73 -11.17 -5.49 -6.20
N PHE A 74 -10.27 -5.54 -7.18
CA PHE A 74 -10.62 -5.58 -8.60
C PHE A 74 -10.34 -6.93 -9.27
N GLY A 75 -9.33 -7.67 -8.83
CA GLY A 75 -8.92 -8.93 -9.47
C GLY A 75 -9.96 -10.04 -9.36
N VAL A 76 -10.65 -10.12 -8.23
CA VAL A 76 -11.76 -11.06 -8.01
C VAL A 76 -13.03 -10.57 -8.70
N ARG A 77 -13.24 -9.25 -8.67
CA ARG A 77 -14.47 -8.62 -9.11
C ARG A 77 -14.72 -8.70 -10.60
N GLU A 78 -13.67 -8.53 -11.41
CA GLU A 78 -13.77 -8.62 -12.88
C GLU A 78 -14.25 -9.99 -13.37
N ARG A 79 -14.16 -11.03 -12.52
CA ARG A 79 -14.55 -12.41 -12.84
C ARG A 79 -15.90 -12.84 -12.28
N MET A 80 -16.52 -12.04 -11.40
CA MET A 80 -17.86 -12.31 -10.86
C MET A 80 -18.63 -11.00 -10.58
N PRO A 81 -19.32 -10.43 -11.60
CA PRO A 81 -20.11 -9.22 -11.42
C PRO A 81 -21.42 -9.43 -10.64
N VAL A 82 -21.83 -10.70 -10.43
CA VAL A 82 -23.21 -11.08 -10.06
C VAL A 82 -23.68 -10.52 -8.71
N PHE A 83 -22.77 -10.28 -7.75
CA PHE A 83 -23.14 -9.87 -6.38
C PHE A 83 -22.87 -8.40 -6.05
N PHE A 84 -22.27 -7.63 -6.97
CA PHE A 84 -21.82 -6.28 -6.64
C PHE A 84 -22.12 -5.29 -7.76
N GLU A 85 -23.23 -4.55 -7.63
CA GLU A 85 -23.61 -3.41 -8.49
C GLU A 85 -22.78 -2.14 -8.23
N ALA A 86 -21.81 -2.17 -7.31
CA ALA A 86 -21.08 -0.95 -6.93
C ALA A 86 -20.34 -0.34 -8.13
N ASP A 87 -20.59 0.91 -8.49
CA ASP A 87 -19.94 1.56 -9.63
C ASP A 87 -18.40 1.43 -9.58
N THR A 88 -17.86 0.62 -10.50
CA THR A 88 -16.44 0.26 -10.57
C THR A 88 -15.57 1.50 -10.81
N GLU A 89 -16.12 2.51 -11.49
CA GLU A 89 -15.42 3.78 -11.75
C GLU A 89 -15.28 4.60 -10.47
N ARG A 90 -16.33 4.63 -9.64
CA ARG A 90 -16.25 5.29 -8.32
C ARG A 90 -15.21 4.65 -7.43
N LEU A 91 -15.12 3.32 -7.39
CA LEU A 91 -14.10 2.63 -6.61
C LEU A 91 -12.68 2.95 -7.11
N ARG A 92 -12.48 3.03 -8.44
CA ARG A 92 -11.20 3.43 -9.03
C ARG A 92 -10.82 4.88 -8.65
N MET A 93 -11.78 5.80 -8.67
CA MET A 93 -11.56 7.19 -8.23
C MET A 93 -11.21 7.28 -6.74
N ILE A 94 -11.92 6.55 -5.88
CA ILE A 94 -11.62 6.52 -4.44
C ILE A 94 -10.23 5.94 -4.18
N PHE A 95 -9.82 4.93 -4.94
CA PHE A 95 -8.49 4.34 -4.83
C PHE A 95 -7.37 5.28 -5.32
N LEU A 96 -7.66 6.16 -6.27
CA LEU A 96 -6.69 7.15 -6.78
C LEU A 96 -6.31 8.18 -5.71
N VAL A 97 -7.24 8.54 -4.82
CA VAL A 97 -7.01 9.54 -3.75
C VAL A 97 -5.83 9.16 -2.83
N PRO A 98 -5.77 7.96 -2.22
CA PRO A 98 -4.62 7.54 -1.43
C PRO A 98 -3.30 7.49 -2.22
N SER A 99 -3.37 7.10 -3.49
CA SER A 99 -2.20 7.02 -4.37
C SER A 99 -1.63 8.41 -4.65
N ALA A 100 -2.50 9.38 -4.98
CA ALA A 100 -2.11 10.77 -5.19
C ALA A 100 -1.58 11.41 -3.90
N TYR A 101 -2.24 11.16 -2.76
CA TYR A 101 -1.79 11.63 -1.46
C TYR A 101 -0.37 11.16 -1.13
N LEU A 102 -0.05 9.88 -1.37
CA LEU A 102 1.28 9.31 -1.16
C LEU A 102 2.36 10.05 -1.98
N ILE A 103 2.07 10.36 -3.25
CA ILE A 103 2.98 11.09 -4.14
C ILE A 103 3.19 12.53 -3.65
N ILE A 104 2.11 13.22 -3.24
CA ILE A 104 2.20 14.59 -2.72
C ILE A 104 3.07 14.64 -1.46
N VAL A 105 2.85 13.73 -0.52
CA VAL A 105 3.66 13.64 0.71
C VAL A 105 5.12 13.32 0.38
N PHE A 106 5.38 12.40 -0.53
CA PHE A 106 6.74 12.08 -0.97
C PHE A 106 7.45 13.32 -1.51
N ILE A 107 6.84 14.05 -2.44
CA ILE A 107 7.42 15.26 -3.04
C ILE A 107 7.63 16.32 -1.96
N ALA A 108 6.66 16.54 -1.08
CA ALA A 108 6.74 17.54 -0.02
C ALA A 108 7.88 17.25 0.97
N VAL A 109 8.00 16.00 1.44
CA VAL A 109 9.06 15.61 2.38
C VAL A 109 10.42 15.59 1.69
N PHE A 110 10.49 15.08 0.46
CA PHE A 110 11.73 15.07 -0.33
C PHE A 110 12.23 16.51 -0.54
N TYR A 111 11.41 17.38 -1.09
CA TYR A 111 11.78 18.79 -1.33
C TYR A 111 12.09 19.53 -0.03
N GLY A 112 11.26 19.35 1.01
CA GLY A 112 11.47 19.97 2.33
C GLY A 112 12.79 19.56 2.98
N SER A 113 13.23 18.31 2.80
CA SER A 113 14.50 17.82 3.34
C SER A 113 15.72 18.51 2.72
N PHE A 114 15.64 18.90 1.44
CA PHE A 114 16.69 19.67 0.77
C PHE A 114 16.57 21.18 1.02
N TYR A 115 15.34 21.70 1.18
CA TYR A 115 15.09 23.13 1.38
C TYR A 115 15.46 23.60 2.81
N THR A 116 15.25 22.77 3.82
CA THR A 116 15.57 23.07 5.24
C THR A 116 17.08 23.16 5.52
N MET A 117 17.94 22.86 4.54
CA MET A 117 19.39 23.08 4.64
C MET A 117 19.80 24.56 4.66
N GLY A 118 18.89 25.51 4.40
CA GLY A 118 19.19 26.96 4.40
C GLY A 118 18.09 27.90 4.90
N ALA A 119 16.96 27.38 5.42
CA ALA A 119 15.80 28.17 5.82
C ALA A 119 15.40 27.93 7.29
N SER A 120 14.59 28.83 7.85
CA SER A 120 14.13 28.84 9.24
C SER A 120 13.53 27.50 9.69
N LYS A 121 13.75 27.16 10.97
CA LYS A 121 13.27 25.91 11.61
C LYS A 121 11.78 25.91 11.93
N GLU A 122 11.01 26.85 11.39
CA GLU A 122 9.59 26.98 11.71
C GLU A 122 8.77 26.03 10.85
N PHE A 123 7.85 25.31 11.49
CA PHE A 123 6.90 24.45 10.81
C PHE A 123 5.87 25.35 10.12
N PRO A 124 5.79 25.38 8.78
CA PRO A 124 4.89 26.31 8.12
C PRO A 124 3.45 25.91 8.44
N MET A 125 2.60 26.88 8.79
CA MET A 125 1.18 26.65 9.09
C MET A 125 0.45 25.90 7.95
N SER A 126 0.94 26.00 6.71
CA SER A 126 0.43 25.22 5.57
C SER A 126 0.59 23.72 5.73
N SER A 127 1.53 23.23 6.56
CA SER A 127 1.67 21.82 6.89
C SER A 127 0.49 21.26 7.71
N LEU A 128 -0.32 22.12 8.35
CA LEU A 128 -1.53 21.68 9.05
C LEU A 128 -2.60 21.14 8.08
N PHE A 129 -2.61 21.57 6.81
CA PHE A 129 -3.52 21.03 5.79
C PHE A 129 -3.22 19.56 5.43
N VAL A 130 -2.04 19.04 5.80
CA VAL A 130 -1.70 17.62 5.60
C VAL A 130 -2.57 16.72 6.47
N ILE A 131 -2.97 17.18 7.66
CA ILE A 131 -3.77 16.40 8.61
C ILE A 131 -5.15 16.02 8.04
N PRO A 132 -6.02 16.97 7.60
CA PRO A 132 -7.31 16.61 7.03
C PRO A 132 -7.16 15.80 5.74
N LEU A 133 -6.14 16.09 4.92
CA LEU A 133 -5.88 15.31 3.71
C LEU A 133 -5.47 13.87 4.03
N HIS A 134 -4.68 13.66 5.08
CA HIS A 134 -4.29 12.34 5.58
C HIS A 134 -5.50 11.55 6.09
N LEU A 135 -6.35 12.19 6.88
CA LEU A 135 -7.57 11.57 7.41
C LEU A 135 -8.52 11.19 6.27
N PHE A 136 -8.72 12.08 5.30
CA PHE A 136 -9.52 11.78 4.11
C PHE A 136 -8.95 10.60 3.32
N SER A 137 -7.64 10.58 3.06
CA SER A 137 -6.96 9.44 2.44
C SER A 137 -7.16 8.14 3.24
N THR A 138 -7.13 8.21 4.57
CA THR A 138 -7.32 7.05 5.44
C THR A 138 -8.76 6.50 5.35
N VAL A 139 -9.75 7.38 5.27
CA VAL A 139 -11.15 6.98 5.02
C VAL A 139 -11.30 6.31 3.66
N CYS A 140 -10.69 6.87 2.60
CA CYS A 140 -10.70 6.27 1.26
C CYS A 140 -10.08 4.87 1.25
N VAL A 141 -8.93 4.69 1.90
CA VAL A 141 -8.28 3.40 2.09
C VAL A 141 -9.19 2.42 2.83
N GLY A 142 -9.84 2.85 3.91
CA GLY A 142 -10.78 2.03 4.66
C GLY A 142 -11.95 1.56 3.79
N TYR A 143 -12.48 2.44 2.94
CA TYR A 143 -13.51 2.05 1.97
C TYR A 143 -12.99 1.02 0.94
N CYS A 144 -11.76 1.17 0.44
CA CYS A 144 -11.15 0.19 -0.45
C CYS A 144 -10.98 -1.18 0.23
N MET A 145 -10.55 -1.21 1.49
CA MET A 145 -10.45 -2.43 2.30
C MET A 145 -11.81 -3.08 2.52
N TYR A 146 -12.83 -2.29 2.83
CA TYR A 146 -14.20 -2.77 2.97
C TYR A 146 -14.70 -3.45 1.70
N MET A 147 -14.54 -2.79 0.55
CA MET A 147 -14.95 -3.34 -0.73
C MET A 147 -14.16 -4.60 -1.09
N ALA A 148 -12.84 -4.61 -0.86
CA ALA A 148 -12.00 -5.78 -1.10
C ALA A 148 -12.45 -7.00 -0.28
N ALA A 149 -12.65 -6.82 1.02
CA ALA A 149 -13.09 -7.89 1.92
C ALA A 149 -14.51 -8.37 1.58
N LYS A 150 -15.44 -7.44 1.32
CA LYS A 150 -16.81 -7.76 0.89
C LYS A 150 -16.80 -8.56 -0.41
N THR A 151 -16.01 -8.15 -1.40
CA THR A 151 -15.90 -8.86 -2.69
C THR A 151 -15.34 -10.26 -2.53
N MET A 152 -14.25 -10.43 -1.78
CA MET A 152 -13.69 -11.75 -1.52
C MET A 152 -14.72 -12.66 -0.86
N LYS A 153 -15.39 -12.18 0.20
CA LYS A 153 -16.35 -12.99 0.94
C LYS A 153 -17.60 -13.32 0.14
N GLY A 154 -18.08 -12.39 -0.67
CA GLY A 154 -19.25 -12.63 -1.52
C GLY A 154 -18.98 -13.70 -2.57
N VAL A 155 -17.75 -13.78 -3.08
CA VAL A 155 -17.33 -14.88 -3.96
C VAL A 155 -17.23 -16.21 -3.21
N GLU A 156 -16.69 -16.23 -1.99
CA GLU A 156 -16.64 -17.45 -1.17
C GLU A 156 -18.04 -18.00 -0.84
N LEU A 157 -18.99 -17.10 -0.56
CA LEU A 157 -20.36 -17.48 -0.17
C LEU A 157 -21.30 -17.68 -1.37
N GLY A 158 -20.98 -17.13 -2.54
CA GLY A 158 -21.90 -17.07 -3.67
C GLY A 158 -23.17 -16.26 -3.38
N ALA A 159 -23.09 -15.28 -2.48
CA ALA A 159 -24.18 -14.41 -2.06
C ALA A 159 -23.64 -13.07 -1.54
N GLU A 160 -24.50 -12.06 -1.38
CA GLU A 160 -24.09 -10.79 -0.78
C GLU A 160 -23.80 -10.97 0.73
N PRO A 161 -22.56 -10.73 1.20
CA PRO A 161 -22.20 -10.96 2.60
C PRO A 161 -22.56 -9.77 3.48
N GLU A 162 -22.92 -10.04 4.74
CA GLU A 162 -23.03 -9.02 5.78
C GLU A 162 -21.65 -8.66 6.33
N PHE A 163 -21.50 -7.48 6.94
CA PHE A 163 -20.21 -7.06 7.51
C PHE A 163 -19.65 -8.04 8.55
N ALA A 164 -20.53 -8.73 9.28
CA ALA A 164 -20.12 -9.76 10.23
C ALA A 164 -19.37 -10.93 9.57
N ASP A 165 -19.69 -11.24 8.31
CA ASP A 165 -19.12 -12.36 7.55
C ASP A 165 -17.71 -12.10 7.04
N PHE A 166 -17.32 -10.82 6.84
CA PHE A 166 -16.03 -10.44 6.26
C PHE A 166 -15.19 -9.49 7.13
N ARG A 167 -15.58 -9.30 8.40
CA ARG A 167 -14.84 -8.42 9.33
C ARG A 167 -13.39 -8.86 9.50
N GLU A 168 -13.11 -10.16 9.48
CA GLU A 168 -11.77 -10.71 9.60
C GLU A 168 -10.92 -10.28 8.40
N GLU A 169 -11.42 -10.51 7.18
CA GLU A 169 -10.78 -10.11 5.93
C GLU A 169 -10.53 -8.59 5.88
N PHE A 170 -11.47 -7.79 6.38
CA PHE A 170 -11.31 -6.33 6.47
C PHE A 170 -10.13 -5.94 7.35
N PHE A 171 -10.03 -6.45 8.58
CA PHE A 171 -8.91 -6.12 9.46
C PHE A 171 -7.60 -6.71 8.96
N LEU A 172 -7.62 -7.92 8.40
CA LEU A 172 -6.45 -8.55 7.81
C LEU A 172 -5.92 -7.73 6.63
N ALA A 173 -6.78 -7.18 5.76
CA ALA A 173 -6.35 -6.31 4.66
C ALA A 173 -5.57 -5.07 5.16
N GLY A 174 -5.87 -4.58 6.36
CA GLY A 174 -5.16 -3.47 7.00
C GLY A 174 -3.86 -3.88 7.70
N LEU A 175 -3.80 -5.11 8.24
CA LEU A 175 -2.66 -5.65 8.98
C LEU A 175 -1.55 -6.16 8.06
N PHE A 176 -1.03 -5.32 7.18
CA PHE A 176 0.09 -5.69 6.32
C PHE A 176 1.40 -5.79 7.11
N PRO A 177 2.21 -6.86 6.96
CA PRO A 177 2.13 -7.90 5.91
C PRO A 177 1.36 -9.17 6.31
N VAL A 178 0.90 -9.29 7.55
CA VAL A 178 0.19 -10.48 8.06
C VAL A 178 -1.04 -10.80 7.22
N GLY A 179 -1.79 -9.76 6.81
CA GLY A 179 -2.90 -9.86 5.89
C GLY A 179 -2.57 -10.57 4.58
N VAL A 180 -1.42 -10.27 3.98
CA VAL A 180 -0.96 -10.95 2.75
C VAL A 180 -0.78 -12.43 3.01
N TRP A 181 -0.18 -12.79 4.14
CA TRP A 181 0.10 -14.18 4.46
C TRP A 181 -1.16 -15.03 4.57
N LEU A 182 -2.24 -14.45 5.10
CA LEU A 182 -3.50 -15.16 5.34
C LEU A 182 -4.49 -15.03 4.18
N LEU A 183 -4.60 -13.85 3.56
CA LEU A 183 -5.58 -13.58 2.50
C LEU A 183 -5.06 -13.97 1.11
N GLN A 184 -3.75 -13.85 0.83
CA GLN A 184 -3.23 -14.20 -0.50
C GLN A 184 -3.47 -15.68 -0.86
N PRO A 185 -3.23 -16.67 0.03
CA PRO A 185 -3.55 -18.07 -0.30
C PRO A 185 -5.05 -18.30 -0.56
N LYS A 186 -5.94 -17.60 0.18
CA LYS A 186 -7.39 -17.65 -0.09
C LYS A 186 -7.71 -17.12 -1.49
N LEU A 187 -7.14 -15.96 -1.82
CA LEU A 187 -7.29 -15.32 -3.13
C LEU A 187 -6.82 -16.20 -4.29
N ASN A 188 -5.67 -16.87 -4.14
CA ASN A 188 -5.14 -17.77 -5.16
C ASN A 188 -6.09 -18.95 -5.43
N ARG A 189 -6.67 -19.56 -4.38
CA ARG A 189 -7.64 -20.65 -4.53
C ARG A 189 -8.91 -20.20 -5.25
N ILE A 190 -9.41 -19.01 -4.92
CA ILE A 190 -10.56 -18.41 -5.61
C ILE A 190 -10.22 -18.24 -7.10
N ALA A 191 -9.06 -17.68 -7.41
CA ALA A 191 -8.63 -17.48 -8.79
C ALA A 191 -8.48 -18.80 -9.58
N GLU A 192 -7.92 -19.85 -8.96
CA GLU A 192 -7.81 -21.19 -9.56
C GLU A 192 -9.19 -21.82 -9.81
N SER A 193 -10.12 -21.69 -8.87
CA SER A 193 -11.49 -22.24 -9.03
C SER A 193 -12.26 -21.57 -10.17
N MET A 194 -12.06 -20.27 -10.39
CA MET A 194 -12.64 -19.55 -11.52
C MET A 194 -12.06 -20.02 -12.86
N GLU A 195 -10.74 -20.21 -12.94
CA GLU A 195 -10.09 -20.68 -14.17
C GLU A 195 -10.55 -22.08 -14.59
N LEU A 196 -10.83 -22.96 -13.63
CA LEU A 196 -11.41 -24.29 -13.91
C LEU A 196 -12.85 -24.19 -14.45
N ALA A 197 -13.68 -23.33 -13.86
CA ALA A 197 -15.06 -23.14 -14.30
C ALA A 197 -15.15 -22.58 -15.73
N ASP A 198 -14.22 -21.69 -16.11
CA ASP A 198 -14.15 -21.15 -17.47
C ASP A 198 -13.63 -22.16 -18.50
N ALA A 199 -12.87 -23.19 -18.08
CA ALA A 199 -12.29 -24.20 -18.97
C ALA A 199 -13.26 -25.37 -19.30
N ASP A 200 -14.31 -25.55 -18.49
CA ASP A 200 -15.35 -26.57 -18.69
C ASP A 200 -16.50 -26.09 -19.62
N TYR A 201 -16.42 -24.86 -20.15
CA TYR A 201 -17.35 -24.24 -21.11
C TYR A 201 -16.71 -24.05 -22.49
#